data_AF-A0A8X6QSQ5-F1
#
_entry.id   AF-A0A8X6QSQ5-F1
#
_cell.length_a   1.000
_cell.length_b   1.000
_cell.length_c   1.000
_cell.angle_alpha   90.00
_cell.angle_beta   90.00
_cell.angle_gamma   90.00
#
_symmetry.space_group_name_H-M   'P 1'
#
loop_
_entity.id
_entity.type
_entity.pdbx_description
1 polymer ?
#
loop_
_entity_poly.entity_id
_entity_poly.type
_entity_poly.pdbx_seq_one_letter_code
_entity_poly.pdbx_strand_id
1 'polypeptide(L)'
;MTAATDPPVKQYYSFHLVLDENFIAILIRLVTIQLVFFYRSTFPCLFAVMCGTLFNSLSELFYFFRKDLQDMQVAMLDFKNIRARMFDYTKLFEISNELEKTLSTACCLFLCSQMISMYVSLVTYVLLDAERLTLPVILESVPEISLIPASIIGIILCASKISSQIKNCNICLQSIHDQLIYQTEIDWKTLKLVKAMMDKRLPVMSACDTVKFTPTFIISVFGSFFTYGLLILNLKQTEKK
;
A
#
# COMPACT_ATOMS: atom_id res chain seq x y z
N MET A 1 26.11 6.60 34.32
CA MET A 1 25.11 5.55 34.58
C MET A 1 24.68 4.98 33.23
N THR A 2 25.31 3.89 32.84
CA THR A 2 25.05 3.20 31.57
C THR A 2 23.68 2.55 31.63
N ALA A 3 22.81 2.83 30.65
CA ALA A 3 21.49 2.23 30.48
C ALA A 3 21.50 0.69 30.24
N ALA A 4 22.63 0.04 30.53
CA ALA A 4 22.92 -1.37 30.26
C ALA A 4 22.56 -2.31 31.42
N THR A 5 22.15 -1.80 32.60
CA THR A 5 21.87 -2.61 33.79
C THR A 5 20.38 -2.89 34.05
N ASP A 6 19.46 -2.29 33.30
CA ASP A 6 18.02 -2.56 33.48
C ASP A 6 17.56 -3.81 32.69
N PRO A 7 17.09 -4.88 33.36
CA PRO A 7 16.65 -6.11 32.71
C PRO A 7 15.55 -5.97 31.62
N PRO A 8 14.56 -5.04 31.72
CA PRO A 8 13.56 -4.88 30.66
C PRO A 8 14.13 -4.21 29.39
N VAL A 9 15.10 -3.30 29.53
CA VAL A 9 15.78 -2.64 28.40
C VAL A 9 16.70 -3.65 27.69
N LYS A 10 17.28 -4.59 28.44
CA LYS A 10 18.11 -5.69 27.93
C LYS A 10 17.35 -6.65 27.00
N GLN A 11 16.04 -6.81 27.17
CA GLN A 11 15.20 -7.62 26.28
C GLN A 11 14.86 -6.91 24.97
N TYR A 12 14.80 -5.58 24.98
CA TYR A 12 14.48 -4.78 23.79
C TYR A 12 15.61 -4.81 22.76
N TYR A 13 16.85 -4.83 23.24
CA TYR A 13 18.07 -4.93 22.44
C TYR A 13 18.68 -6.35 22.51
N SER A 14 17.87 -7.39 22.31
CA SER A 14 18.30 -8.80 22.36
C SER A 14 19.40 -9.19 21.35
N PHE A 15 19.84 -8.26 20.50
CA PHE A 15 21.04 -8.39 19.67
C PHE A 15 22.34 -7.97 20.37
N HIS A 16 22.36 -7.83 21.70
CA HIS A 16 23.62 -7.81 22.43
C HIS A 16 24.28 -9.19 22.39
N LEU A 17 24.97 -9.48 21.28
CA LEU A 17 26.14 -10.34 21.29
C LEU A 17 26.99 -9.92 22.50
N VAL A 18 27.17 -10.87 23.43
CA VAL A 18 28.05 -10.72 24.60
C VAL A 18 29.47 -10.71 24.05
N LEU A 19 29.86 -9.56 23.53
CA LEU A 19 31.19 -9.22 23.07
C LEU A 19 31.84 -8.38 24.16
N ASP A 20 33.10 -8.68 24.44
CA ASP A 20 33.96 -7.88 25.32
C ASP A 20 33.95 -6.41 24.89
N GLU A 21 34.21 -5.49 25.83
CA GLU A 21 34.23 -4.03 25.60
C GLU A 21 35.42 -3.54 24.75
N ASN A 22 35.70 -4.23 23.65
CA ASN A 22 36.70 -3.85 22.67
C ASN A 22 36.06 -2.98 21.57
N PHE A 23 36.86 -2.10 20.95
CA PHE A 23 36.41 -1.22 19.86
C PHE A 23 35.65 -1.96 18.75
N ILE A 24 36.10 -3.17 18.39
CA ILE A 24 35.46 -4.03 17.39
C ILE A 24 34.03 -4.40 17.79
N ALA A 25 33.79 -4.70 19.07
CA ALA A 25 32.47 -5.04 19.59
C ALA A 25 31.50 -3.86 19.51
N ILE A 26 31.98 -2.65 19.83
CA ILE A 26 31.21 -1.41 19.72
C ILE A 26 30.83 -1.15 18.26
N LEU A 27 31.78 -1.32 17.34
CA LEU A 27 31.54 -1.15 15.90
C LEU A 27 30.50 -2.15 15.38
N ILE A 28 30.63 -3.44 15.73
CA ILE A 28 29.67 -4.48 15.34
C ILE A 28 28.27 -4.15 15.87
N ARG A 29 28.14 -3.73 17.14
CA ARG A 29 26.85 -3.33 17.73
C ARG A 29 26.23 -2.15 16.98
N LEU A 30 27.01 -1.12 16.66
CA LEU A 30 26.55 0.04 15.90
C LEU A 30 26.02 -0.38 14.52
N VAL A 31 26.77 -1.21 13.80
CA VAL A 31 26.38 -1.72 12.47
C VAL A 31 25.10 -2.53 12.55
N THR A 32 24.97 -3.44 13.52
CA THR A 32 23.75 -4.24 13.70
C THR A 32 22.54 -3.37 14.00
N ILE A 33 22.67 -2.37 14.87
CA ILE A 33 21.56 -1.44 15.18
C ILE A 33 21.14 -0.67 13.92
N GLN A 34 22.09 -0.16 13.14
CA GLN A 34 21.79 0.55 11.88
C GLN A 34 21.13 -0.36 10.85
N LEU A 35 21.58 -1.61 10.72
CA LEU A 35 20.96 -2.60 9.83
C LEU A 35 19.54 -2.96 10.26
N VAL A 36 19.30 -3.16 11.56
CA VAL A 36 17.96 -3.43 12.10
C VAL A 36 17.04 -2.24 11.89
N PHE A 37 17.51 -1.02 12.17
CA PHE A 37 16.74 0.21 11.94
C PHE A 37 16.41 0.40 10.45
N PHE A 38 17.39 0.21 9.57
CA PHE A 38 17.19 0.32 8.13
C PHE A 38 16.17 -0.72 7.64
N TYR A 39 16.28 -1.97 8.10
CA TYR A 39 15.37 -3.04 7.71
C TYR A 39 13.95 -2.85 8.25
N ARG A 40 13.79 -2.39 9.50
CA ARG A 40 12.48 -2.20 10.13
C ARG A 40 11.75 -0.96 9.65
N SER A 41 12.46 0.15 9.45
CA SER A 41 11.85 1.46 9.25
C SER A 41 12.09 1.98 7.85
N THR A 42 13.34 2.03 7.38
CA THR A 42 13.68 2.67 6.11
C THR A 42 13.23 1.85 4.90
N PHE A 43 13.54 0.55 4.87
CA PHE A 43 13.23 -0.31 3.74
C PHE A 43 11.72 -0.39 3.43
N PRO A 44 10.83 -0.61 4.41
CA PRO A 44 9.39 -0.62 4.15
C PRO A 44 8.86 0.73 3.67
N CYS A 45 9.39 1.84 4.21
CA CYS A 45 9.03 3.17 3.72
C CYS A 45 9.45 3.38 2.26
N LEU A 46 10.67 2.98 1.89
CA LEU A 46 11.15 3.04 0.51
C LEU A 46 10.30 2.16 -0.41
N PHE A 47 9.96 0.95 0.03
CA PHE A 47 9.06 0.06 -0.69
C PHE A 47 7.69 0.71 -0.89
N ALA A 48 7.14 1.34 0.14
CA ALA A 48 5.86 2.04 0.05
C ALA A 48 5.89 3.22 -0.92
N VAL A 49 6.98 4.00 -0.94
CA VAL A 49 7.18 5.08 -1.91
C VAL A 49 7.29 4.52 -3.33
N MET A 50 8.03 3.42 -3.52
CA MET A 50 8.16 2.76 -4.82
C MET A 50 6.80 2.24 -5.33
N CYS A 51 6.05 1.51 -4.50
CA CYS A 51 4.72 1.04 -4.86
C CYS A 51 3.73 2.19 -5.10
N GLY A 52 3.76 3.21 -4.24
CA GLY A 52 2.91 4.40 -4.36
C GLY A 52 3.17 5.18 -5.64
N THR A 53 4.43 5.35 -6.03
CA THR A 53 4.80 6.01 -7.29
C THR A 53 4.36 5.20 -8.51
N LEU A 54 4.61 3.89 -8.54
CA LEU A 54 4.13 3.01 -9.62
C LEU A 54 2.60 3.04 -9.75
N PHE A 55 1.89 2.94 -8.61
CA PHE A 55 0.43 3.02 -8.62
C PHE A 55 -0.08 4.39 -9.06
N ASN A 56 0.57 5.48 -8.64
CA ASN A 56 0.19 6.81 -9.08
C ASN A 56 0.44 7.01 -10.58
N SER A 57 1.59 6.56 -11.11
CA SER A 57 1.89 6.63 -12.54
C SER A 57 0.87 5.86 -13.36
N LEU A 58 0.50 4.64 -12.95
CA LEU A 58 -0.55 3.88 -13.63
C LEU A 58 -1.91 4.60 -13.55
N SER A 59 -2.25 5.18 -12.39
CA SER A 59 -3.46 5.98 -12.25
C SER A 59 -3.48 7.20 -13.19
N GLU A 60 -2.33 7.84 -13.42
CA GLU A 60 -2.22 8.97 -14.34
C GLU A 60 -2.41 8.53 -15.79
N LEU A 61 -1.86 7.36 -16.17
CA LEU A 61 -2.10 6.79 -17.49
C LEU A 61 -3.59 6.54 -17.76
N PHE A 62 -4.33 5.99 -16.79
CA PHE A 62 -5.78 5.85 -16.91
C PHE A 62 -6.50 7.20 -16.96
N TYR A 63 -6.03 8.19 -16.21
CA TYR A 63 -6.60 9.54 -16.27
C TYR A 63 -6.43 10.16 -17.67
N PHE A 64 -5.25 10.06 -18.27
CA PHE A 64 -5.00 10.55 -19.63
C PHE A 64 -5.83 9.79 -20.66
N PHE A 65 -5.90 8.46 -20.55
CA PHE A 65 -6.74 7.66 -21.43
C PHE A 65 -8.23 8.05 -21.33
N ARG A 66 -8.74 8.28 -20.11
CA ARG A 66 -10.11 8.77 -19.92
C ARG A 66 -10.32 10.12 -20.59
N LYS A 67 -9.37 11.05 -20.42
CA LYS A 67 -9.46 12.38 -21.03
C LYS A 67 -9.52 12.26 -22.56
N ASP A 68 -8.66 11.41 -23.13
CA ASP A 68 -8.65 11.13 -24.56
C ASP A 68 -9.97 10.52 -25.07
N LEU A 69 -10.63 9.67 -24.27
CA LEU A 69 -11.96 9.15 -24.59
C LEU A 69 -13.03 10.26 -24.56
N GLN A 70 -12.97 11.16 -23.58
CA GLN A 70 -13.90 12.29 -23.48
C GLN A 70 -13.73 13.27 -24.64
N ASP A 71 -12.50 13.59 -25.01
CA ASP A 71 -12.20 14.46 -26.14
C ASP A 71 -12.71 13.83 -27.46
N MET A 72 -12.59 12.49 -27.58
CA MET A 72 -13.13 11.75 -28.71
C MET A 72 -14.66 11.75 -28.74
N GLN A 73 -15.31 11.69 -27.59
CA GLN A 73 -16.77 11.71 -27.47
C GLN A 73 -17.37 13.04 -27.97
N VAL A 74 -16.65 14.15 -27.75
CA VAL A 74 -17.03 15.48 -28.28
C VAL A 74 -16.76 15.57 -29.79
N ALA A 75 -15.71 14.91 -30.25
CA ALA A 75 -15.41 14.78 -31.67
C ALA A 75 -16.33 13.73 -32.35
N MET A 76 -16.23 13.62 -33.68
CA MET A 76 -16.95 12.58 -34.41
C MET A 76 -16.34 11.20 -34.11
N LEU A 77 -17.18 10.26 -33.67
CA LEU A 77 -16.80 8.88 -33.36
C LEU A 77 -16.45 8.10 -34.63
N ASP A 78 -15.17 8.07 -34.99
CA ASP A 78 -14.64 7.34 -36.14
C ASP A 78 -13.99 6.01 -35.73
N PHE A 79 -14.18 4.99 -36.55
CA PHE A 79 -13.61 3.65 -36.37
C PHE A 79 -12.10 3.66 -36.18
N LYS A 80 -11.38 4.48 -36.96
CA LYS A 80 -9.91 4.55 -36.88
C LYS A 80 -9.46 5.05 -35.51
N ASN A 81 -10.14 6.06 -34.98
CA ASN A 81 -9.84 6.65 -33.68
C ASN A 81 -10.16 5.66 -32.54
N ILE A 82 -11.33 5.03 -32.57
CA ILE A 82 -11.72 4.02 -31.56
C ILE A 82 -10.78 2.82 -31.60
N ARG A 83 -10.36 2.37 -32.79
CA ARG A 83 -9.40 1.28 -32.94
C ARG A 83 -8.03 1.63 -32.34
N ALA A 84 -7.55 2.86 -32.53
CA ALA A 84 -6.31 3.31 -31.89
C ALA A 84 -6.42 3.29 -30.36
N ARG A 85 -7.55 3.75 -29.81
CA ARG A 85 -7.77 3.72 -28.35
C ARG A 85 -7.95 2.32 -27.78
N MET A 86 -8.52 1.40 -28.54
CA MET A 86 -8.57 0.00 -28.13
C MET A 86 -7.16 -0.60 -27.96
N PHE A 87 -6.22 -0.20 -28.81
CA PHE A 87 -4.83 -0.64 -28.68
C PHE A 87 -4.18 -0.07 -27.41
N ASP A 88 -4.34 1.23 -27.16
CA ASP A 88 -3.88 1.88 -25.92
C ASP A 88 -4.49 1.22 -24.67
N TYR A 89 -5.80 0.97 -24.69
CA TYR A 89 -6.51 0.29 -23.61
C TYR A 89 -5.99 -1.14 -23.38
N THR A 90 -5.64 -1.84 -24.46
CA THR A 90 -5.05 -3.19 -24.37
C THR A 90 -3.68 -3.16 -23.70
N LYS A 91 -2.84 -2.17 -24.01
CA LYS A 91 -1.57 -1.96 -23.31
C LYS A 91 -1.76 -1.61 -21.84
N LEU A 92 -2.71 -0.73 -21.52
CA LEU A 92 -3.04 -0.40 -20.13
C LEU A 92 -3.50 -1.65 -19.36
N PHE A 93 -4.29 -2.51 -20.01
CA PHE A 93 -4.70 -3.80 -19.45
C PHE A 93 -3.50 -4.71 -19.18
N GLU A 94 -2.58 -4.86 -20.14
CA GLU A 94 -1.37 -5.68 -19.96
C GLU A 94 -0.50 -5.16 -18.81
N ILE A 95 -0.19 -3.85 -18.81
CA ILE A 95 0.61 -3.20 -17.75
C ILE A 95 -0.07 -3.35 -16.39
N SER A 96 -1.39 -3.18 -16.30
CA SER A 96 -2.11 -3.31 -15.03
C SER A 96 -2.04 -4.73 -14.48
N ASN A 97 -2.14 -5.75 -15.34
CA ASN A 97 -2.03 -7.15 -14.92
C ASN A 97 -0.61 -7.52 -14.53
N GLU A 98 0.40 -7.04 -15.27
CA GLU A 98 1.80 -7.28 -14.93
C GLU A 98 2.17 -6.61 -13.61
N LEU A 99 1.70 -5.39 -13.38
CA LEU A 99 1.92 -4.67 -12.14
C LEU A 99 1.24 -5.36 -10.96
N GLU A 100 -0.03 -5.78 -11.12
CA GLU A 100 -0.76 -6.53 -10.10
C GLU A 100 -0.03 -7.84 -9.77
N LYS A 101 0.29 -8.66 -10.77
CA LYS A 101 0.99 -9.93 -10.59
C LYS A 101 2.34 -9.78 -9.88
N THR A 102 3.07 -8.71 -10.19
CA THR A 102 4.41 -8.46 -9.62
C THR A 102 4.33 -7.93 -8.19
N LEU A 103 3.42 -6.99 -7.93
CA LEU A 103 3.35 -6.30 -6.65
C LEU A 103 2.38 -6.94 -5.64
N SER A 104 1.45 -7.79 -6.07
CA SER A 104 0.41 -8.35 -5.19
C SER A 104 1.01 -9.13 -4.02
N THR A 105 1.95 -10.05 -4.29
CA THR A 105 2.65 -10.79 -3.23
C THR A 105 3.55 -9.89 -2.40
N ALA A 106 4.29 -8.98 -3.03
CA ALA A 106 5.20 -8.07 -2.33
C ALA A 106 4.45 -7.13 -1.38
N CYS A 107 3.32 -6.57 -1.81
CA CYS A 107 2.45 -5.75 -0.99
C CYS A 107 1.80 -6.55 0.14
N CYS A 108 1.46 -7.83 -0.07
CA CYS A 108 0.98 -8.69 1.00
C CYS A 108 2.03 -8.89 2.10
N LEU A 109 3.26 -9.27 1.72
CA LEU A 109 4.37 -9.43 2.65
C LEU A 109 4.69 -8.12 3.38
N PHE A 110 4.67 -7.00 2.66
CA PHE A 110 4.81 -5.67 3.23
C PHE A 110 3.72 -5.41 4.29
N LEU A 111 2.44 -5.59 3.96
CA LEU A 111 1.34 -5.35 4.89
C LEU A 111 1.45 -6.25 6.12
N CYS A 112 1.71 -7.55 5.94
CA CYS A 112 1.92 -8.47 7.07
C CYS A 112 3.08 -8.03 7.96
N SER A 113 4.23 -7.69 7.36
CA SER A 113 5.40 -7.23 8.10
C SER A 113 5.11 -5.94 8.87
N GLN A 114 4.45 -4.97 8.25
CA GLN A 114 4.11 -3.69 8.89
C GLN A 114 3.08 -3.85 10.01
N MET A 115 2.08 -4.73 9.82
CA MET A 115 1.11 -5.06 10.86
C MET A 115 1.77 -5.71 12.07
N ILE A 116 2.67 -6.69 11.85
CA ILE A 116 3.43 -7.33 12.93
C ILE A 116 4.28 -6.28 13.66
N SER A 117 4.99 -5.42 12.94
CA SER A 117 5.78 -4.34 13.54
C SER A 117 4.91 -3.44 14.41
N MET A 118 3.76 -2.96 13.92
CA MET A 118 2.85 -2.14 14.72
C MET A 118 2.38 -2.86 15.99
N TYR A 119 2.02 -4.15 15.92
CA TYR A 119 1.61 -4.92 17.09
C TYR A 119 2.75 -5.10 18.09
N VAL A 120 3.98 -5.34 17.62
CA VAL A 120 5.16 -5.46 18.48
C VAL A 120 5.45 -4.14 19.18
N SER A 121 5.43 -3.01 18.47
CA SER A 121 5.62 -1.69 19.07
C SER A 121 4.51 -1.42 20.09
N LEU A 122 3.27 -1.75 19.78
CA LEU A 122 2.16 -1.60 20.71
C LEU A 122 2.33 -2.42 21.99
N VAL A 123 2.58 -3.73 21.86
CA VAL A 123 2.80 -4.63 23.00
C VAL A 123 3.95 -4.12 23.86
N THR A 124 5.02 -3.65 23.23
CA THR A 124 6.16 -3.07 23.93
C THR A 124 5.75 -1.86 24.76
N TYR A 125 5.05 -0.90 24.15
CA TYR A 125 4.58 0.30 24.85
C TYR A 125 3.64 -0.05 25.99
N VAL A 126 2.78 -1.05 25.78
CA VAL A 126 1.84 -1.52 26.79
C VAL A 126 2.57 -2.23 27.93
N LEU A 127 3.59 -3.05 27.65
CA LEU A 127 4.31 -3.85 28.64
C LEU A 127 5.30 -3.02 29.46
N LEU A 128 5.98 -2.04 28.86
CA LEU A 128 6.86 -1.11 29.56
C LEU A 128 6.04 -0.21 30.50
N ASP A 129 6.32 -0.24 31.80
CA ASP A 129 5.74 0.73 32.72
C ASP A 129 6.25 2.14 32.37
N ALA A 130 5.42 3.18 32.57
CA ALA A 130 5.71 4.55 32.17
C ALA A 130 7.04 5.09 32.74
N GLU A 131 7.48 4.58 33.88
CA GLU A 131 8.75 4.94 34.53
C GLU A 131 9.99 4.39 33.81
N ARG A 132 9.81 3.41 32.91
CA ARG A 132 10.88 2.74 32.14
C ARG A 132 10.98 3.23 30.69
N LEU A 133 10.13 4.18 30.30
CA LEU A 133 10.22 4.83 28.98
C LEU A 133 11.41 5.80 28.97
N THR A 134 12.55 5.30 28.50
CA THR A 134 13.71 6.15 28.27
C THR A 134 13.52 7.00 27.01
N LEU A 135 14.10 8.21 26.99
CA LEU A 135 14.04 9.12 25.83
C LEU A 135 14.46 8.44 24.49
N PRO A 136 15.49 7.57 24.44
CA PRO A 136 15.85 6.84 23.22
C PRO A 136 14.73 5.92 22.71
N VAL A 137 14.03 5.22 23.61
CA VAL A 137 12.93 4.32 23.24
C VAL A 137 11.76 5.11 22.62
N ILE A 138 11.44 6.28 23.19
CA ILE A 138 10.40 7.16 22.64
C ILE A 138 10.80 7.64 21.24
N LEU A 139 12.05 8.11 21.08
CA LEU A 139 12.55 8.61 19.79
C LEU A 139 12.61 7.51 18.71
N GLU A 140 12.95 6.28 19.06
CA GLU A 140 12.99 5.14 18.14
C GLU A 140 11.58 4.72 17.69
N SER A 141 10.60 4.88 18.58
CA SER A 141 9.25 4.36 18.39
C SER A 141 8.27 5.37 17.76
N VAL A 142 8.55 6.68 17.85
CA VAL A 142 7.76 7.73 17.16
C VAL A 142 7.73 7.53 15.64
N PRO A 143 8.86 7.25 14.96
CA PRO A 143 8.87 6.90 13.54
C PRO A 143 8.02 5.66 13.24
N GLU A 144 8.07 4.62 14.07
CA GLU A 144 7.27 3.40 13.85
C GLU A 144 5.76 3.68 13.93
N ILE A 145 5.33 4.45 14.94
CA ILE A 145 3.91 4.80 15.13
C ILE A 145 3.39 5.71 14.01
N SER A 146 4.24 6.54 13.40
CA SER A 146 3.80 7.52 12.41
C SER A 146 4.02 7.05 10.96
N LEU A 147 5.21 6.56 10.64
CA LEU A 147 5.59 6.16 9.28
C LEU A 147 4.92 4.86 8.85
N ILE A 148 4.76 3.88 9.75
CA ILE A 148 4.13 2.61 9.38
C ILE A 148 2.67 2.85 8.95
N PRO A 149 1.82 3.54 9.75
CA PRO A 149 0.48 3.89 9.29
C PRO A 149 0.45 4.72 8.01
N ALA A 150 1.31 5.74 7.90
CA ALA A 150 1.37 6.59 6.72
C ALA A 150 1.72 5.80 5.46
N SER A 151 2.65 4.84 5.56
CA SER A 151 3.07 3.99 4.45
C SER A 151 1.93 3.06 3.97
N ILE A 152 1.21 2.42 4.90
CA ILE A 152 0.06 1.57 4.59
C ILE A 152 -1.06 2.39 3.93
N ILE A 153 -1.41 3.54 4.52
CA ILE A 153 -2.44 4.43 3.99
C ILE A 153 -2.04 4.91 2.59
N GLY A 154 -0.79 5.35 2.41
CA GLY A 154 -0.28 5.84 1.13
C GLY A 154 -0.44 4.82 0.01
N ILE A 155 0.04 3.58 0.22
CA ILE A 155 -0.09 2.51 -0.79
C ILE A 155 -1.56 2.25 -1.11
N ILE A 156 -2.41 2.10 -0.09
CA ILE A 156 -3.83 1.78 -0.30
C ILE A 156 -4.54 2.92 -1.04
N LEU A 157 -4.29 4.17 -0.69
CA LEU A 157 -4.89 5.32 -1.38
C LEU A 157 -4.43 5.41 -2.83
N CYS A 158 -3.12 5.26 -3.09
CA CYS A 158 -2.57 5.25 -4.46
C CYS A 158 -3.18 4.12 -5.30
N ALA A 159 -3.27 2.90 -4.76
CA ALA A 159 -3.89 1.76 -5.42
C ALA A 159 -5.40 1.98 -5.67
N SER A 160 -6.11 2.55 -4.70
CA SER A 160 -7.54 2.85 -4.82
C SER A 160 -7.83 3.89 -5.91
N LYS A 161 -6.90 4.83 -6.14
CA LYS A 161 -6.99 5.84 -7.20
C LYS A 161 -7.05 5.17 -8.58
N ILE A 162 -6.27 4.12 -8.82
CA ILE A 162 -6.35 3.33 -10.06
C ILE A 162 -7.76 2.77 -10.24
N SER A 163 -8.31 2.11 -9.23
CA SER A 163 -9.67 1.54 -9.29
C SER A 163 -10.74 2.59 -9.59
N SER A 164 -10.59 3.80 -9.02
CA SER A 164 -11.45 4.94 -9.32
C SER A 164 -11.33 5.39 -10.78
N GLN A 165 -10.10 5.51 -11.31
CA GLN A 165 -9.89 5.89 -12.71
C GLN A 165 -10.41 4.83 -13.68
N ILE A 166 -10.24 3.54 -13.39
CA ILE A 166 -10.80 2.43 -14.16
C ILE A 166 -12.32 2.53 -14.23
N LYS A 167 -12.98 2.75 -13.08
CA LYS A 167 -14.44 2.95 -13.03
C LYS A 167 -14.86 4.12 -13.90
N ASN A 168 -14.14 5.24 -13.84
CA ASN A 168 -14.44 6.42 -14.64
C ASN A 168 -14.21 6.18 -16.15
N CYS A 169 -13.21 5.40 -16.53
CA CYS A 169 -13.01 4.97 -17.93
C CYS A 169 -14.21 4.14 -18.41
N ASN A 170 -14.67 3.19 -17.61
CA ASN A 170 -15.82 2.35 -17.96
C ASN A 170 -17.12 3.17 -18.10
N ILE A 171 -17.34 4.16 -17.24
CA ILE A 171 -18.48 5.09 -17.37
C ILE A 171 -18.39 5.86 -18.70
N CYS A 172 -17.20 6.34 -19.06
CA CYS A 172 -17.00 7.05 -20.33
C CYS A 172 -17.20 6.13 -21.55
N LEU A 173 -16.67 4.91 -21.51
CA LEU A 173 -16.91 3.89 -22.55
C LEU A 173 -18.39 3.54 -22.70
N GLN A 174 -19.12 3.42 -21.58
CA GLN A 174 -20.56 3.19 -21.61
C GLN A 174 -21.30 4.36 -22.25
N SER A 175 -20.91 5.60 -21.93
CA SER A 175 -21.50 6.79 -22.55
C SER A 175 -21.25 6.85 -24.07
N ILE A 176 -20.04 6.48 -24.53
CA ILE A 176 -19.72 6.36 -25.95
C ILE A 176 -20.56 5.26 -26.61
N HIS A 177 -20.68 4.10 -25.95
CA HIS A 177 -21.49 2.99 -26.45
C HIS A 177 -22.97 3.39 -26.63
N ASP A 178 -23.54 4.08 -25.64
CA ASP A 178 -24.93 4.55 -25.70
C ASP A 178 -25.11 5.57 -26.83
N GLN A 179 -24.18 6.51 -27.01
CA GLN A 179 -24.21 7.45 -28.13
C GLN A 179 -24.18 6.77 -29.50
N LEU A 180 -23.35 5.73 -29.67
CA LEU A 180 -23.28 4.97 -30.93
C LEU A 180 -24.59 4.25 -31.25
N ILE A 181 -25.34 3.81 -30.25
CA ILE A 181 -26.65 3.16 -30.45
C ILE A 181 -27.70 4.16 -30.95
N TYR A 182 -27.64 5.41 -30.48
CA TYR A 182 -28.59 6.46 -30.88
C TYR A 182 -28.28 7.13 -32.21
N GLN A 183 -27.11 6.86 -32.82
CA GLN A 183 -26.75 7.40 -34.13
C GLN A 183 -27.57 6.74 -35.25
N THR A 184 -28.03 7.56 -36.21
CA THR A 184 -28.88 7.13 -37.34
C THR A 184 -28.19 6.11 -38.26
N GLU A 185 -26.87 6.18 -38.38
CA GLU A 185 -26.04 5.22 -39.10
C GLU A 185 -25.12 4.49 -38.12
N ILE A 186 -25.54 3.30 -37.69
CA ILE A 186 -24.77 2.50 -36.73
C ILE A 186 -23.56 1.87 -37.43
N ASP A 187 -22.35 2.31 -37.06
CA ASP A 187 -21.15 1.54 -37.38
C ASP A 187 -20.97 0.37 -36.39
N TRP A 188 -21.50 -0.78 -36.79
CA TRP A 188 -21.38 -2.03 -36.04
C TRP A 188 -19.95 -2.43 -35.70
N LYS A 189 -18.96 -2.05 -36.52
CA LYS A 189 -17.55 -2.36 -36.22
C LYS A 189 -17.07 -1.56 -35.04
N THR A 190 -17.33 -0.24 -35.03
CA THR A 190 -16.99 0.64 -33.91
C THR A 190 -17.71 0.21 -32.63
N LEU A 191 -19.00 -0.09 -32.71
CA LEU A 191 -19.77 -0.58 -31.56
C LEU A 191 -19.16 -1.87 -30.96
N LYS A 192 -18.74 -2.81 -31.81
CA LYS A 192 -18.09 -4.06 -31.38
C LYS A 192 -16.75 -3.80 -30.67
N LEU A 193 -15.96 -2.81 -31.11
CA LEU A 193 -14.70 -2.47 -30.44
C LEU A 193 -14.94 -1.85 -29.06
N VAL A 194 -15.91 -0.94 -28.94
CA VAL A 194 -16.27 -0.33 -27.64
C VAL A 194 -16.76 -1.40 -26.67
N LYS A 195 -17.65 -2.29 -27.14
CA LYS A 195 -18.11 -3.43 -26.35
C LYS A 195 -16.95 -4.33 -25.90
N ALA A 196 -16.02 -4.64 -26.80
CA ALA A 196 -14.84 -5.44 -26.46
C ALA A 196 -13.94 -4.76 -25.41
N MET A 197 -13.86 -3.42 -25.40
CA MET A 197 -13.16 -2.68 -24.34
C MET A 197 -13.90 -2.77 -23.01
N MET A 198 -15.24 -2.64 -23.01
CA MET A 198 -16.06 -2.76 -21.79
C MET A 198 -16.03 -4.18 -21.20
N ASP A 199 -15.97 -5.21 -22.04
CA ASP A 199 -15.95 -6.61 -21.61
C ASP A 199 -14.60 -7.02 -20.97
N LYS A 200 -13.53 -6.25 -21.23
CA LYS A 200 -12.21 -6.48 -20.62
C LYS A 200 -12.22 -6.05 -19.15
N ARG A 201 -12.09 -7.03 -18.26
CA ARG A 201 -12.01 -6.80 -16.81
C ARG A 201 -10.60 -6.41 -16.40
N LEU A 202 -10.39 -5.12 -16.16
CA LEU A 202 -9.14 -4.64 -15.57
C LEU A 202 -8.96 -5.16 -14.14
N PRO A 203 -7.73 -5.52 -13.74
CA PRO A 203 -7.46 -6.04 -12.41
C PRO A 203 -7.67 -4.97 -11.35
N VAL A 204 -8.18 -5.39 -10.19
CA VAL A 204 -8.21 -4.55 -9.00
C VAL A 204 -6.95 -4.82 -8.22
N MET A 205 -6.18 -3.77 -7.91
CA MET A 205 -4.94 -3.90 -7.15
C MET A 205 -5.22 -4.54 -5.79
N SER A 206 -4.48 -5.61 -5.51
CA SER A 206 -4.72 -6.47 -4.36
C SER A 206 -3.42 -6.89 -3.68
N ALA A 207 -3.54 -7.46 -2.48
CA ALA A 207 -2.50 -8.23 -1.82
C ALA A 207 -2.90 -9.72 -1.85
N CYS A 208 -2.10 -10.52 -2.58
CA CYS A 208 -2.27 -11.97 -2.79
C CYS A 208 -3.69 -12.36 -3.21
N ASP A 209 -4.34 -11.59 -4.10
CA ASP A 209 -5.72 -11.80 -4.59
C ASP A 209 -6.83 -11.82 -3.51
N THR A 210 -6.45 -11.68 -2.24
CA THR A 210 -7.33 -11.89 -1.09
C THR A 210 -7.83 -10.55 -0.57
N VAL A 211 -6.93 -9.56 -0.54
CA VAL A 211 -7.19 -8.26 0.08
C VAL A 211 -7.14 -7.18 -1.00
N LYS A 212 -8.28 -6.59 -1.32
CA LYS A 212 -8.36 -5.48 -2.28
C LYS A 212 -7.93 -4.18 -1.61
N PHE A 213 -7.13 -3.36 -2.29
CA PHE A 213 -6.73 -2.05 -1.79
C PHE A 213 -7.84 -1.02 -1.96
N THR A 214 -8.79 -1.05 -1.03
CA THR A 214 -9.89 -0.09 -0.94
C THR A 214 -9.72 0.80 0.29
N PRO A 215 -10.28 2.03 0.29
CA PRO A 215 -10.27 2.88 1.48
C PRO A 215 -10.95 2.22 2.69
N THR A 216 -11.92 1.34 2.46
CA THR A 216 -12.55 0.55 3.53
C THR A 216 -11.58 -0.41 4.20
N PHE A 217 -10.60 -0.94 3.47
CA PHE A 217 -9.57 -1.80 4.03
C PHE A 217 -8.67 -1.06 5.04
N ILE A 218 -8.42 0.25 4.86
CA ILE A 218 -7.72 1.08 5.86
C ILE A 218 -8.47 1.00 7.20
N ILE A 219 -9.78 1.21 7.18
CA ILE A 219 -10.61 1.17 8.39
C ILE A 219 -10.54 -0.22 9.04
N SER A 220 -10.58 -1.29 8.25
CA SER A 220 -10.45 -2.66 8.76
C SER A 220 -9.08 -2.91 9.42
N VAL A 221 -7.99 -2.46 8.78
CA VAL A 221 -6.63 -2.58 9.29
C VAL A 221 -6.49 -1.86 10.63
N PHE A 222 -6.79 -0.57 10.68
CA PHE A 222 -6.65 0.19 11.93
C PHE A 222 -7.68 -0.23 12.97
N GLY A 223 -8.90 -0.55 12.57
CA GLY A 223 -9.92 -1.10 13.46
C GLY A 223 -9.44 -2.36 14.16
N SER A 224 -8.89 -3.32 13.41
CA SER A 224 -8.30 -4.52 13.99
C SER A 224 -7.14 -4.20 14.93
N PHE A 225 -6.25 -3.28 14.53
CA PHE A 225 -5.14 -2.84 15.36
C PHE A 225 -5.60 -2.27 16.70
N PHE A 226 -6.59 -1.36 16.69
CA PHE A 226 -7.17 -0.79 17.90
C PHE A 226 -7.91 -1.83 18.75
N THR A 227 -8.73 -2.69 18.16
CA THR A 227 -9.48 -3.71 18.90
C THR A 227 -8.55 -4.67 19.63
N TYR A 228 -7.57 -5.23 18.93
CA TYR A 228 -6.60 -6.15 19.54
C TYR A 228 -5.68 -5.42 20.51
N GLY A 229 -5.32 -4.17 20.23
CA GLY A 229 -4.57 -3.32 21.14
C GLY A 229 -5.26 -3.09 22.48
N LEU A 230 -6.54 -2.72 22.43
CA LEU A 230 -7.37 -2.53 23.62
C LEU A 230 -7.58 -3.85 24.39
N LEU A 231 -7.72 -4.97 23.68
CA LEU A 231 -7.82 -6.29 24.31
C LEU A 231 -6.56 -6.61 25.13
N ILE A 232 -5.37 -6.39 24.56
CA ILE A 232 -4.09 -6.62 25.26
C ILE A 232 -3.97 -5.72 26.49
N LEU A 233 -4.35 -4.44 26.35
CA LEU A 233 -4.38 -3.49 27.46
C LEU A 233 -5.30 -3.94 28.60
N ASN A 234 -6.50 -4.42 28.28
CA ASN A 234 -7.46 -4.90 29.26
C ASN A 234 -6.94 -6.16 29.99
N LEU A 235 -6.35 -7.11 29.25
CA LEU A 235 -5.75 -8.31 29.85
C LEU A 235 -4.65 -7.97 30.84
N LYS A 236 -3.75 -7.03 30.50
CA LYS A 236 -2.70 -6.55 31.42
C LYS A 236 -3.28 -5.92 32.70
N GLN A 237 -4.41 -5.21 32.61
CA GLN A 237 -5.06 -4.62 33.79
C GLN A 237 -5.69 -5.67 34.70
N THR A 238 -6.21 -6.76 34.13
CA THR A 238 -6.78 -7.87 34.92
C THR A 238 -5.70 -8.64 35.70
N GLU A 239 -4.49 -8.79 35.15
CA GLU A 239 -3.37 -9.45 35.86
C GLU A 239 -2.79 -8.63 37.02
N LYS A 240 -2.98 -7.30 37.03
CA LYS A 240 -2.50 -6.41 38.11
C LYS A 240 -3.48 -6.29 39.30
N LYS A 241 -4.65 -6.94 39.26
CA LYS A 241 -5.64 -6.97 40.35
C LYS A 241 -5.64 -8.31 41.07
#